data_AF-A0A3C0CZ53-F1
#
_entry.id   AF-A0A3C0CZ53-F1
#
_cell.length_a   1.000
_cell.length_b   1.000
_cell.length_c   1.000
_cell.angle_alpha   90.00
_cell.angle_beta   90.00
_cell.angle_gamma   90.00
#
_symmetry.space_group_name_H-M   'P 1'
#
loop_
_entity.id
_entity.type
_entity.pdbx_description
1 polymer ?
#
loop_
_entity_poly.entity_id
_entity_poly.type
_entity_poly.pdbx_seq_one_letter_code
_entity_poly.pdbx_strand_id
1 'polypeptide(L)'
;NPNADGFKLKSLDIKGWRSGIGLTSGGVLLLVTAKRPLTLEEFAGVMVKLGAKEAINLDGGSACALYKNGRYIAVPSAPMTNILAVYDTRQNPS
;
A
#
# COMPACT_ATOMS: atom_id res chain seq x y z
N ASN A 1 -0.68 -0.15 16.30
CA ASN A 1 -0.89 -1.21 17.32
C ASN A 1 -1.75 -2.27 16.67
N PRO A 2 -1.18 -3.39 16.20
CA PRO A 2 -1.89 -4.34 15.33
C PRO A 2 -3.11 -5.02 15.99
N ASN A 3 -3.17 -5.05 17.32
CA ASN A 3 -4.34 -5.54 18.06
C ASN A 3 -5.54 -4.59 17.96
N ALA A 4 -5.32 -3.29 17.75
CA ALA A 4 -6.39 -2.31 17.61
C ALA A 4 -7.10 -2.42 16.25
N ASP A 5 -6.40 -2.93 15.24
CA ASP A 5 -6.87 -3.02 13.85
C ASP A 5 -7.42 -4.42 13.50
N GLY A 6 -7.58 -5.32 14.48
CA GLY A 6 -8.19 -6.64 14.30
C GLY A 6 -7.28 -7.70 13.64
N PHE A 7 -5.98 -7.44 13.49
CA PHE A 7 -5.04 -8.41 12.91
C PHE A 7 -4.71 -9.54 13.89
N LYS A 8 -4.90 -10.80 13.46
CA LYS A 8 -4.47 -11.97 14.24
C LYS A 8 -2.94 -11.96 14.37
N LEU A 9 -2.40 -12.22 15.57
CA LEU A 9 -0.96 -12.26 15.86
C LEU A 9 -0.12 -13.03 14.82
N LYS A 10 -0.63 -14.15 14.29
CA LYS A 10 0.04 -14.93 13.22
C LYS A 10 0.29 -14.15 11.92
N SER A 11 -0.53 -13.15 11.59
CA SER A 11 -0.38 -12.35 10.36
C SER A 11 0.79 -11.37 10.41
N LEU A 12 1.34 -11.12 11.60
CA LEU A 12 2.49 -10.26 11.83
C LEU A 12 3.79 -10.91 11.36
N ASP A 13 3.95 -12.21 11.59
CA ASP A 13 5.17 -12.95 11.26
C ASP A 13 5.18 -13.53 9.83
N ILE A 14 4.02 -13.55 9.15
CA ILE A 14 3.93 -14.08 7.79
C ILE A 14 4.45 -13.06 6.78
N LYS A 15 5.42 -13.47 5.97
CA LYS A 15 5.85 -12.70 4.80
C LYS A 15 4.82 -12.80 3.69
N GLY A 16 4.39 -11.65 3.19
CA GLY A 16 3.47 -11.54 2.07
C GLY A 16 3.78 -10.29 1.24
N TRP A 17 3.25 -10.24 0.02
CA TRP A 17 3.26 -8.99 -0.74
C TRP A 17 2.45 -7.94 0.01
N ARG A 18 3.01 -6.74 0.17
CA ARG A 18 2.42 -5.66 0.95
C ARG A 18 2.19 -4.43 0.08
N SER A 19 1.06 -3.79 0.29
CA SER A 19 0.76 -2.45 -0.19
C SER A 19 0.21 -1.61 0.95
N GLY A 20 0.42 -0.31 0.90
CA GLY A 20 -0.03 0.59 1.94
C GLY A 20 -0.14 2.01 1.45
N ILE A 21 -0.88 2.79 2.23
CA ILE A 21 -1.03 4.23 2.06
C ILE A 21 -0.46 4.90 3.29
N GLY A 22 0.23 6.02 3.12
CA GLY A 22 0.71 6.83 4.22
C GLY A 22 0.56 8.31 3.97
N LEU A 23 0.57 9.09 5.04
CA LEU A 23 0.60 10.55 5.00
C LEU A 23 1.88 11.03 5.68
N THR A 24 2.65 11.87 5.00
CA THR A 24 3.81 12.53 5.61
C THR A 24 3.37 13.74 6.43
N SER A 25 4.22 14.21 7.34
CA SER A 25 3.96 15.46 8.09
C SER A 25 3.77 16.68 7.19
N GLY A 26 4.28 16.65 5.96
CA GLY A 26 4.11 17.71 4.96
C GLY A 26 2.82 17.59 4.13
N GLY A 27 1.92 16.68 4.47
CA GLY A 27 0.67 16.48 3.75
C GLY A 27 0.82 15.74 2.41
N VAL A 28 1.93 15.03 2.19
CA VAL A 28 2.16 14.24 0.98
C VAL A 28 1.57 12.85 1.16
N LEU A 29 0.71 12.45 0.22
CA LEU A 29 0.17 11.09 0.15
C LEU A 29 1.21 10.12 -0.45
N LEU A 30 1.46 9.02 0.25
CA LEU A 30 2.32 7.93 -0.19
C LEU A 30 1.45 6.74 -0.62
N LEU A 31 1.70 6.21 -1.82
CA LEU A 31 1.16 4.96 -2.33
C LEU A 31 2.33 4.00 -2.53
N VAL A 32 2.41 2.96 -1.71
CA VAL A 32 3.60 2.11 -1.64
C VAL A 32 3.23 0.66 -1.85
N THR A 33 3.97 -0.02 -2.72
CA THR A 33 3.89 -1.47 -2.94
C THR A 33 5.29 -2.06 -2.79
N ALA A 34 5.41 -3.09 -1.95
CA ALA A 34 6.67 -3.80 -1.75
C ALA A 34 7.01 -4.65 -2.98
N LYS A 35 8.27 -4.60 -3.43
CA LYS A 35 8.78 -5.41 -4.56
C LYS A 35 9.19 -6.84 -4.17
N ARG A 36 9.05 -7.20 -2.90
CA ARG A 36 9.30 -8.54 -2.36
C ARG A 36 8.36 -8.80 -1.18
N PRO A 37 8.11 -10.06 -0.81
CA PRO A 37 7.35 -10.37 0.39
C PRO A 37 8.02 -9.82 1.66
N LEU A 38 7.24 -9.16 2.51
CA LEU A 38 7.66 -8.58 3.79
C LEU A 38 6.68 -8.97 4.90
N THR A 39 7.17 -9.04 6.13
CA THR A 39 6.31 -9.03 7.33
C THR A 39 5.61 -7.68 7.47
N LEU A 40 4.56 -7.60 8.29
CA LEU A 40 3.88 -6.32 8.52
C LEU A 40 4.83 -5.32 9.19
N GLU A 41 5.68 -5.78 10.11
CA GLU A 41 6.67 -4.96 10.80
C GLU A 41 7.78 -4.47 9.84
N GLU A 42 8.31 -5.34 8.98
CA GLU A 42 9.28 -4.95 7.95
C GLU A 42 8.68 -3.86 7.03
N PHE A 43 7.42 -4.00 6.65
CA PHE A 43 6.73 -3.01 5.80
C PHE A 43 6.44 -1.70 6.54
N ALA A 44 6.05 -1.75 7.82
CA ALA A 44 5.90 -0.56 8.66
C ALA A 44 7.23 0.21 8.74
N GLY A 45 8.35 -0.49 8.92
CA GLY A 45 9.68 0.11 8.89
C GLY A 45 10.02 0.79 7.56
N VAL A 46 9.57 0.25 6.42
CA VAL A 46 9.70 0.92 5.12
C VAL A 46 8.87 2.21 5.07
N MET A 47 7.62 2.18 5.53
CA MET A 47 6.74 3.36 5.55
C MET A 47 7.34 4.49 6.40
N VAL A 48 7.87 4.17 7.59
CA VAL A 48 8.56 5.15 8.44
C VAL A 48 9.78 5.75 7.74
N LYS A 49 10.61 4.93 7.08
CA LYS A 49 11.78 5.42 6.31
C LYS A 49 11.40 6.30 5.13
N LEU A 50 10.22 6.11 4.55
CA LEU A 50 9.66 6.97 3.50
C LEU A 50 9.05 8.27 4.05
N GLY A 51 9.03 8.46 5.38
CA GLY A 51 8.52 9.66 6.04
C GLY A 51 7.03 9.62 6.37
N ALA A 52 6.39 8.44 6.34
CA ALA A 52 5.01 8.30 6.78
C ALA A 52 4.90 8.59 8.28
N LYS A 53 4.06 9.56 8.64
CA LYS A 53 3.67 9.84 10.03
C LYS A 53 2.52 8.93 10.46
N GLU A 54 1.60 8.70 9.54
CA GLU A 54 0.49 7.78 9.67
C GLU A 54 0.47 6.88 8.43
N ALA A 55 0.19 5.60 8.62
CA ALA A 55 0.13 4.64 7.52
C ALA A 55 -0.86 3.52 7.83
N ILE A 56 -1.54 3.06 6.79
CA ILE A 56 -2.41 1.89 6.83
C ILE A 56 -1.89 0.84 5.83
N ASN A 57 -1.92 -0.41 6.24
CA ASN A 57 -1.66 -1.53 5.33
C ASN A 57 -2.96 -1.86 4.58
N LEU A 58 -2.85 -2.02 3.27
CA LEU A 58 -3.94 -2.48 2.41
C LEU A 58 -3.89 -4.00 2.28
N ASP A 59 -4.95 -4.58 1.72
CA ASP A 59 -4.98 -6.00 1.40
C ASP A 59 -3.72 -6.39 0.61
N GLY A 60 -3.05 -7.43 1.10
CA GLY A 60 -1.79 -7.92 0.57
C GLY A 60 -1.96 -9.14 -0.34
N GLY A 61 -0.83 -9.72 -0.74
CA GLY A 61 -0.80 -10.96 -1.53
C GLY A 61 -0.86 -10.72 -3.03
N SER A 62 -1.45 -11.66 -3.77
CA SER A 62 -1.49 -11.64 -5.24
C SER A 62 -2.29 -10.46 -5.83
N ALA A 63 -3.06 -9.75 -5.01
CA ALA A 63 -3.82 -8.55 -5.40
C ALA A 63 -3.03 -7.23 -5.29
N CYS A 64 -1.76 -7.24 -4.85
CA CYS A 64 -0.96 -6.01 -4.82
C CYS A 64 -0.66 -5.49 -6.24
N ALA A 65 -1.20 -4.32 -6.59
CA ALA A 65 -0.92 -3.63 -7.84
C ALA A 65 -0.54 -2.17 -7.61
N LEU A 66 0.25 -1.62 -8.53
CA LEU A 66 0.51 -0.18 -8.64
C LEU A 66 0.49 0.20 -10.11
N TYR A 67 -0.36 1.15 -10.44
CA TYR A 67 -0.53 1.67 -11.80
C TYR A 67 -0.27 3.17 -11.82
N LYS A 68 0.48 3.63 -12.81
CA LYS A 68 0.80 5.04 -12.99
C LYS A 68 0.84 5.37 -14.48
N ASN A 69 0.10 6.40 -14.89
CA ASN A 69 0.15 7.00 -16.23
C ASN A 69 0.12 5.97 -17.39
N GLY A 70 -0.87 5.07 -17.41
CA GLY A 70 -0.97 4.10 -18.52
C GLY A 70 -0.27 2.77 -18.29
N ARG A 71 0.53 2.63 -17.22
CA ARG A 71 1.44 1.48 -17.04
C ARG A 71 1.40 0.90 -15.63
N TYR A 72 1.44 -0.43 -15.56
CA TYR A 72 1.69 -1.15 -14.32
C TYR A 72 3.17 -1.04 -13.89
N ILE A 73 3.38 -0.55 -12.68
CA ILE A 73 4.66 -0.59 -11.96
C ILE A 73 4.76 -1.89 -11.15
N ALA A 74 3.64 -2.37 -10.60
CA ALA A 74 3.48 -3.69 -10.00
C ALA A 74 2.21 -4.33 -10.56
N VAL A 75 2.35 -5.54 -11.13
CA VAL A 75 1.26 -6.26 -11.80
C VAL A 75 0.60 -7.22 -10.81
N PRO A 76 -0.73 -7.18 -10.64
CA PRO A 76 -1.42 -8.15 -9.81
C PRO A 76 -1.39 -9.53 -10.47
N SER A 77 -1.32 -10.57 -9.65
CA SER A 77 -1.39 -11.99 -10.07
C SER A 77 -2.74 -12.64 -9.74
N ALA A 78 -3.66 -11.91 -9.11
CA ALA A 78 -5.03 -12.33 -8.85
C ALA A 78 -6.03 -11.18 -9.08
N PRO A 79 -7.33 -11.48 -9.29
CA PRO A 79 -8.38 -10.46 -9.37
C PRO A 79 -8.42 -9.59 -8.11
N MET A 80 -8.52 -8.27 -8.30
CA MET A 80 -8.68 -7.31 -7.20
C MET A 80 -10.16 -7.00 -7.03
N THR A 81 -10.64 -7.01 -5.79
CA THR A 81 -12.02 -6.60 -5.45
C THR A 81 -12.16 -5.08 -5.41
N ASN A 82 -11.13 -4.37 -4.93
CA ASN A 82 -11.17 -2.91 -4.74
C ASN A 82 -9.90 -2.25 -5.30
N ILE A 83 -10.02 -0.99 -5.75
CA ILE A 83 -8.91 -0.16 -6.23
C ILE A 83 -8.99 1.21 -5.56
N LEU A 84 -7.86 1.73 -5.10
CA LEU A 84 -7.71 3.15 -4.77
C LEU A 84 -7.00 3.86 -5.92
N ALA A 85 -7.65 4.87 -6.49
CA ALA A 85 -7.11 5.67 -7.60
C ALA A 85 -6.93 7.13 -7.19
N VAL A 86 -5.82 7.72 -7.62
CA VAL A 86 -5.58 9.17 -7.58
C VAL A 86 -5.58 9.67 -9.01
N TYR A 87 -6.46 10.63 -9.31
CA TYR A 87 -6.61 11.24 -10.62
C TYR A 87 -6.78 12.74 -10.47
N ASP A 88 -6.33 13.52 -11.46
CA ASP A 88 -6.59 14.96 -11.49
C ASP A 88 -8.02 15.19 -11.99
N THR A 89 -8.81 15.92 -11.21
CA THR A 89 -10.19 16.28 -11.56
C THR A 89 -10.26 17.46 -12.54
N ARG A 90 -9.13 18.10 -12.87
CA ARG A 90 -9.04 19.19 -13.86
C ARG A 90 -8.91 18.69 -15.31
N GLN A 91 -9.20 17.43 -15.58
CA GLN A 91 -9.47 17.00 -16.94
C GLN A 91 -10.93 17.33 -17.29
N ASN A 92 -11.18 18.57 -17.69
CA ASN A 92 -12.27 18.84 -18.63
C ASN A 92 -11.92 18.10 -19.94
N PRO A 93 -12.73 17.15 -20.42
CA PRO A 93 -12.57 16.67 -21.78
C PRO A 93 -12.85 17.87 -22.71
N SER A 94 -11.88 18.19 -23.56
CA SER A 94 -12.13 18.96 -24.78
C SER A 94 -12.76 18.04 -25.82
#